data_AF-A0A1I5WGF2-F1
#
_entry.id   AF-A0A1I5WGF2-F1
#
_cell.length_a   1.000
_cell.length_b   1.000
_cell.length_c   1.000
_cell.angle_alpha   90.00
_cell.angle_beta   90.00
_cell.angle_gamma   90.00
#
_symmetry.space_group_name_H-M   'P 1'
#
loop_
_entity.id
_entity.type
_entity.pdbx_description
1 polymer ?
#
loop_
_entity_poly.entity_id
_entity_poly.type
_entity_poly.pdbx_seq_one_letter_code
_entity_poly.pdbx_strand_id
1 'polypeptide(L)'
;MDRFAELTPVFFKKAVVFPGSLGKFRYRFQHNGKMNDGTIKMWVYEDICFEKAQNVDQAEFPWTKEGAAELRAWLNQKYEERMM
;
A
#
# COMPACT_ATOMS: atom_id res chain seq x y z
N MET A 1 15.39 7.97 2.39
CA MET A 1 15.41 6.57 2.84
C MET A 1 14.05 5.98 2.50
N ASP A 2 13.98 4.88 1.75
CA ASP A 2 12.69 4.32 1.32
C ASP A 2 12.01 3.61 2.49
N ARG A 3 10.99 4.24 3.06
CA ARG A 3 10.29 3.76 4.28
C ARG A 3 9.52 2.47 4.04
N PHE A 4 9.23 2.15 2.78
CA PHE A 4 8.41 1.02 2.38
C PHE A 4 9.19 0.00 1.53
N ALA A 5 10.53 -0.03 1.67
CA ALA A 5 11.40 -0.90 0.88
C ALA A 5 11.06 -2.40 0.99
N GLU A 6 10.45 -2.82 2.10
CA GLU A 6 10.01 -4.20 2.33
C GLU A 6 8.85 -4.66 1.43
N LEU A 7 8.08 -3.71 0.88
CA LEU A 7 6.92 -3.97 0.01
C LEU A 7 7.36 -4.35 -1.42
N THR A 8 8.05 -5.48 -1.50
CA THR A 8 8.51 -6.09 -2.75
C THR A 8 7.41 -6.94 -3.38
N PRO A 9 7.50 -7.28 -4.69
CA PRO A 9 6.53 -8.18 -5.34
C PRO A 9 6.33 -9.51 -4.60
N VAL A 10 7.38 -10.02 -3.94
CA VAL A 10 7.34 -11.27 -3.17
C VAL A 10 6.60 -11.07 -1.85
N PHE A 11 6.67 -9.88 -1.24
CA PHE A 11 5.95 -9.55 0.00
C PHE A 11 4.44 -9.77 -0.16
N PHE A 12 3.88 -9.32 -1.28
CA PHE A 12 2.45 -9.44 -1.55
C PHE A 12 1.96 -10.89 -1.65
N LYS A 13 2.84 -11.89 -1.82
CA LYS A 13 2.44 -13.31 -1.77
C LYS A 13 2.03 -13.78 -0.38
N LYS A 14 2.41 -13.06 0.68
CA LYS A 14 2.21 -13.49 2.07
C LYS A 14 0.74 -13.55 2.47
N ALA A 15 -0.10 -12.68 1.92
CA ALA A 15 -1.52 -12.63 2.24
C ALA A 15 -2.31 -11.90 1.15
N VAL A 16 -3.53 -12.39 0.88
CA VAL A 16 -4.49 -11.74 -0.04
C VAL A 16 -4.82 -10.32 0.39
N VAL A 17 -4.93 -10.10 1.71
CA VAL A 17 -5.15 -8.79 2.33
C VAL A 17 -4.12 -8.62 3.43
N PHE A 18 -3.50 -7.44 3.50
CA PHE A 18 -2.54 -7.11 4.55
C PHE A 18 -2.71 -5.68 5.02
N PRO A 19 -2.96 -5.46 6.33
CA PRO A 19 -2.87 -4.15 6.94
C PRO A 19 -1.43 -3.87 7.42
N GLY A 20 -0.97 -2.64 7.22
CA GLY A 20 0.32 -2.15 7.71
C GLY A 20 0.20 -0.76 8.31
N SER A 21 1.22 -0.35 9.06
CA SER A 21 1.24 0.97 9.68
C SER A 21 2.62 1.49 9.97
N LEU A 22 2.75 2.82 9.92
CA LEU A 22 3.95 3.55 10.29
C LEU A 22 3.56 4.76 11.15
N GLY A 23 3.63 4.61 12.48
CA GLY A 23 3.09 5.61 13.40
C GLY A 23 1.56 5.73 13.28
N LYS A 24 1.06 6.94 12.96
CA LYS A 24 -0.37 7.20 12.70
C LYS A 24 -0.80 6.85 11.27
N PHE A 25 0.16 6.69 10.35
CA PHE A 25 -0.12 6.34 8.97
C PHE A 25 -0.56 4.87 8.90
N ARG A 26 -1.76 4.63 8.35
CA ARG A 26 -2.26 3.28 8.11
C ARG A 26 -2.33 3.05 6.60
N TYR A 27 -1.93 1.86 6.20
CA TYR A 27 -2.09 1.41 4.82
C TYR A 27 -2.61 -0.02 4.81
N ARG A 28 -3.29 -0.39 3.74
CA ARG A 28 -3.77 -1.74 3.52
C ARG A 28 -3.57 -2.07 2.06
N PHE A 29 -3.12 -3.27 1.74
CA PHE A 29 -3.24 -3.79 0.39
C PHE A 29 -4.19 -4.98 0.32
N GLN A 30 -4.69 -5.19 -0.88
CA GLN A 30 -5.34 -6.40 -1.31
C GLN A 30 -4.80 -6.75 -2.69
N HIS A 31 -4.36 -7.98 -2.89
CA HIS A 31 -3.98 -8.45 -4.21
C HIS A 31 -5.07 -9.34 -4.80
N ASN A 32 -5.18 -9.32 -6.13
CA ASN A 32 -5.98 -10.27 -6.90
C ASN A 32 -5.08 -10.92 -7.96
N GLY A 33 -5.37 -12.17 -8.31
CA GLY A 33 -4.58 -12.91 -9.30
C GLY A 33 -3.24 -13.40 -8.76
N LYS A 34 -2.24 -13.46 -9.64
CA LYS A 34 -0.89 -13.99 -9.37
C LYS A 34 0.16 -12.94 -9.73
N MET A 35 1.36 -13.07 -9.15
CA MET A 35 2.50 -12.23 -9.53
C MET A 35 2.73 -12.25 -11.05
N ASN A 36 2.93 -11.07 -11.65
CA ASN A 36 3.03 -10.75 -13.09
C ASN A 36 1.73 -10.70 -13.90
N ASP A 37 0.59 -11.14 -13.35
CA ASP A 37 -0.71 -11.16 -14.07
C ASP A 37 -1.85 -10.52 -13.24
N GLY A 38 -1.60 -10.32 -11.95
CA GLY A 38 -2.54 -9.79 -10.98
C GLY A 38 -2.38 -8.30 -10.72
N THR A 39 -3.23 -7.79 -9.85
CA THR A 39 -3.22 -6.38 -9.41
C THR A 39 -3.11 -6.29 -7.89
N ILE A 40 -2.58 -5.17 -7.42
CA ILE A 40 -2.48 -4.80 -6.01
C ILE A 40 -3.26 -3.51 -5.85
N LYS A 41 -4.36 -3.59 -5.12
CA LYS A 41 -5.11 -2.42 -4.68
C LYS A 41 -4.60 -2.00 -3.32
N MET A 42 -4.27 -0.72 -3.18
CA MET A 42 -3.73 -0.11 -1.97
C MET A 42 -4.72 0.93 -1.45
N TRP A 43 -4.86 1.00 -0.13
CA TRP A 43 -5.60 2.02 0.59
C TRP A 43 -4.67 2.66 1.61
N VAL A 44 -4.76 3.98 1.74
CA VAL A 44 -4.11 4.75 2.79
C VAL A 44 -5.18 5.51 3.54
N TYR A 45 -5.08 5.48 4.87
CA TYR A 45 -5.99 6.18 5.74
C TYR A 45 -5.30 6.58 7.03
N GLU A 46 -5.95 7.50 7.71
CA GLU A 46 -5.57 7.96 9.04
C GLU A 46 -6.67 7.52 10.00
N ASP A 47 -6.29 7.27 11.25
CA ASP A 47 -7.15 6.71 12.31
C ASP A 47 -7.42 5.19 12.29
N ILE A 48 -7.79 4.66 13.46
CA ILE A 48 -7.82 3.22 13.77
C ILE A 48 -9.03 2.50 13.12
N CYS A 49 -10.01 3.25 12.61
CA CYS A 49 -11.28 2.72 12.13
C CYS A 49 -11.48 3.04 10.65
N PHE A 50 -11.37 2.02 9.78
CA PHE A 50 -11.57 2.13 8.32
C PHE A 50 -12.94 2.73 7.96
N GLU A 51 -13.98 2.48 8.75
CA GLU A 51 -15.33 3.05 8.55
C GLU A 51 -15.42 4.55 8.89
N LYS A 52 -14.49 5.09 9.68
CA LYS A 52 -14.45 6.51 10.08
C LYS A 52 -13.35 7.31 9.39
N ALA A 53 -12.49 6.64 8.62
CA ALA A 53 -11.41 7.30 7.91
C ALA A 53 -12.00 8.27 6.89
N GLN A 54 -11.84 9.58 7.13
CA GLN A 54 -12.38 10.62 6.25
C GLN A 54 -11.55 10.76 4.97
N ASN A 55 -10.26 10.42 5.01
CA ASN A 55 -9.31 10.61 3.91
C ASN A 55 -8.74 9.27 3.43
N VAL A 56 -9.61 8.40 2.91
CA VAL A 56 -9.19 7.14 2.29
C VAL A 56 -8.72 7.41 0.86
N ASP A 57 -7.41 7.50 0.66
CA ASP A 57 -6.81 7.46 -0.67
C ASP A 57 -6.69 6.00 -1.12
N GLN A 58 -7.02 5.71 -2.38
CA GLN A 58 -6.82 4.38 -2.95
C GLN A 58 -6.16 4.46 -4.32
N ALA A 59 -5.33 3.47 -4.62
CA ALA A 59 -4.69 3.31 -5.91
C ALA A 59 -4.57 1.81 -6.26
N GLU A 60 -4.51 1.51 -7.54
CA GLU A 60 -4.32 0.14 -8.04
C GLU A 60 -3.06 0.09 -8.90
N PHE A 61 -2.26 -0.95 -8.68
CA PHE A 61 -0.97 -1.15 -9.34
C PHE A 61 -0.88 -2.57 -9.88
N PRO A 62 -0.16 -2.80 -10.98
CA PRO A 62 0.11 -4.15 -11.45
C PRO A 62 0.98 -4.91 -10.45
N TRP A 63 0.75 -6.22 -10.27
CA TRP A 63 1.57 -7.07 -9.40
C TRP A 63 2.89 -7.46 -10.08
N THR A 64 3.67 -6.46 -10.47
CA THR A 64 4.97 -6.60 -11.15
C THR A 64 6.07 -5.92 -10.31
N LYS A 65 7.34 -6.05 -10.74
CA LYS A 65 8.45 -5.32 -10.11
C LYS A 65 8.30 -3.81 -10.25
N GLU A 66 7.87 -3.35 -11.42
CA GLU A 66 7.63 -1.94 -11.73
C GLU A 66 6.44 -1.41 -10.92
N GLY A 67 5.32 -2.13 -10.91
CA GLY A 67 4.16 -1.74 -10.11
C GLY A 67 4.44 -1.68 -8.61
N ALA A 68 5.30 -2.56 -8.09
CA ALA A 68 5.77 -2.46 -6.70
C ALA A 68 6.67 -1.23 -6.45
N ALA A 69 7.43 -0.77 -7.43
CA ALA A 69 8.19 0.47 -7.32
C ALA A 69 7.28 1.70 -7.34
N GLU A 70 6.29 1.73 -8.25
CA GLU A 70 5.28 2.79 -8.33
C GLU A 70 4.44 2.86 -7.05
N LEU A 71 4.00 1.71 -6.54
CA LEU A 71 3.26 1.59 -5.29
C LEU A 71 4.05 2.16 -4.12
N ARG A 72 5.35 1.85 -4.01
CA ARG A 72 6.20 2.39 -2.94
C ARG A 72 6.40 3.90 -3.09
N ALA A 73 6.57 4.40 -4.31
CA ALA A 73 6.67 5.83 -4.57
C ALA A 73 5.37 6.55 -4.14
N TRP A 74 4.22 5.99 -4.51
CA TRP A 74 2.91 6.51 -4.11
C TRP A 74 2.70 6.47 -2.59
N LEU A 75 3.06 5.38 -1.92
CA LEU A 75 2.98 5.30 -0.45
C LEU A 75 3.90 6.31 0.25
N ASN A 76 5.12 6.52 -0.27
CA ASN A 76 6.01 7.54 0.27
C ASN A 76 5.41 8.93 0.09
N GLN A 77 4.89 9.27 -1.10
CA GLN A 77 4.20 10.55 -1.32
C GLN A 77 3.04 10.73 -0.33
N LYS A 78 2.17 9.72 -0.19
CA LYS A 78 1.02 9.78 0.71
C LYS A 78 1.41 9.91 2.17
N TYR A 79 2.52 9.29 2.56
CA TYR A 79 3.10 9.45 3.88
C TYR A 79 3.59 10.88 4.09
N GLU A 80 4.33 11.45 3.13
CA GLU A 80 4.84 12.81 3.22
C GLU A 80 3.72 13.86 3.25
N GLU A 81 2.67 13.70 2.45
CA GLU A 81 1.49 14.59 2.44
C GLU A 81 0.73 14.65 3.78
N ARG A 82 0.89 13.66 4.65
CA ARG A 82 0.10 13.50 5.89
C ARG A 82 0.91 13.56 7.17
N MET A 83 2.20 13.25 7.09
CA MET A 83 3.08 13.06 8.23
C MET A 83 4.20 14.11 8.29
N MET A 84 4.33 14.95 7.25
CA MET A 84 5.10 16.20 7.26
C MET A 84 4.15 17.40 7.15
#